data_AF-A0A9P3AXT2-F1
#
_entry.id   AF-A0A9P3AXT2-F1
#
_cell.length_a   1.000
_cell.length_b   1.000
_cell.length_c   1.000
_cell.angle_alpha   90.00
_cell.angle_beta   90.00
_cell.angle_gamma   90.00
#
_symmetry.space_group_name_H-M   'P 1'
#
loop_
_entity.id
_entity.type
_entity.pdbx_description
1 polymer ?
#
loop_
_entity_poly.entity_id
_entity_poly.type
_entity_poly.pdbx_seq_one_letter_code
_entity_poly.pdbx_strand_id
1 'polypeptide(L)' 'MDTTDNTLERPLPKSYMPEAEKEGLSQNLIYCGEASAAAAVGDEEAAWAWMAMAKIPEYATRTLIDFFGKEFTKEKGFSI' A
#
# COMPACT_ATOMS: atom_id res chain seq x y z
N MET A 1 -26.55 -8.89 8.00
CA MET A 1 -25.22 -9.53 8.02
C MET A 1 -24.23 -8.44 8.33
N ASP A 2 -23.88 -8.31 9.60
CA ASP A 2 -22.78 -7.46 10.04
C ASP A 2 -21.48 -7.99 9.46
N THR A 3 -20.86 -7.17 8.61
CA THR A 3 -19.44 -7.29 8.32
C THR A 3 -18.82 -6.05 8.93
N THR A 4 -18.40 -6.18 10.17
CA THR A 4 -17.49 -5.21 10.79
C THR A 4 -16.18 -5.26 10.01
N ASP A 5 -16.10 -4.43 8.96
CA ASP A 5 -14.84 -4.08 8.32
C ASP A 5 -14.05 -3.26 9.35
N ASN A 6 -13.31 -3.98 10.20
CA ASN A 6 -12.39 -3.41 11.16
C ASN A 6 -11.09 -3.02 10.44
N THR A 7 -11.19 -2.22 9.37
CA THR A 7 -10.08 -1.41 8.92
C THR A 7 -9.94 -0.28 9.93
N LEU A 8 -9.05 -0.49 10.91
CA LEU A 8 -8.47 0.59 11.71
C LEU A 8 -8.30 1.81 10.79
N GLU A 9 -8.96 2.93 11.13
CA GLU A 9 -8.93 4.18 10.39
C GLU A 9 -7.49 4.72 10.35
N ARG A 10 -6.64 4.11 9.53
CA ARG A 10 -5.30 4.62 9.27
C ARG A 10 -5.50 5.88 8.44
N PRO A 11 -4.90 7.01 8.85
CA PRO A 11 -4.93 8.20 8.02
C PRO A 11 -4.36 7.86 6.64
N LEU A 12 -4.98 8.40 5.59
CA LEU A 12 -4.48 8.25 4.24
C LEU A 12 -3.03 8.78 4.20
N PRO A 13 -2.07 8.04 3.59
CA PRO A 13 -0.72 8.54 3.44
C PRO A 13 -0.73 9.81 2.58
N LYS A 14 0.36 10.58 2.64
CA LYS A 14 0.52 11.74 1.77
C LYS A 14 0.36 11.32 0.31
N SER A 15 -0.46 12.05 -0.44
CA SER A 15 -0.65 11.83 -1.87
C SER A 15 0.48 12.50 -2.66
N TYR A 16 0.98 11.79 -3.65
CA TYR A 16 2.10 12.14 -4.52
C TYR A 16 1.69 12.19 -6.00
N MET A 17 0.71 11.40 -6.42
CA MET A 17 0.18 11.45 -7.78
C MET A 17 -0.73 12.68 -7.97
N PRO A 18 -0.60 13.42 -9.08
CA PRO A 18 -1.58 14.42 -9.49
C PRO A 18 -2.94 13.79 -9.76
N GLU A 19 -4.04 14.50 -9.45
CA GLU A 19 -5.40 13.97 -9.69
C GLU A 19 -5.66 13.59 -11.14
N ALA A 20 -5.14 14.36 -12.10
CA ALA A 20 -5.26 14.06 -13.53
C ALA A 20 -4.62 12.71 -13.92
N GLU A 21 -3.61 12.24 -13.19
CA GLU A 21 -2.99 10.92 -13.44
C GLU A 21 -3.78 9.77 -12.79
N LYS A 22 -4.66 10.08 -11.83
CA LYS A 22 -5.53 9.09 -11.17
C LYS A 22 -6.82 8.85 -11.95
N GLU A 23 -7.24 9.81 -12.78
CA GLU A 23 -8.47 9.72 -13.56
C GLU A 23 -8.50 8.47 -14.44
N GLY A 24 -9.56 7.67 -14.30
CA GLY A 24 -9.73 6.42 -15.06
C GLY A 24 -8.91 5.23 -14.56
N LEU A 25 -8.04 5.40 -13.56
CA LEU A 25 -7.34 4.29 -12.94
C LEU A 25 -8.22 3.57 -11.91
N SER A 26 -8.02 2.26 -11.79
CA SER A 26 -8.58 1.52 -10.66
C SER A 26 -7.92 1.94 -9.35
N GLN A 27 -8.65 1.84 -8.24
CA GLN A 27 -8.12 2.16 -6.91
C GLN A 27 -6.81 1.43 -6.59
N ASN A 28 -6.67 0.17 -7.04
CA ASN A 28 -5.46 -0.61 -6.85
C ASN A 28 -4.26 -0.03 -7.61
N LEU A 29 -4.49 0.44 -8.84
CA LEU A 29 -3.46 1.10 -9.64
C LEU A 29 -3.07 2.45 -9.04
N ILE A 30 -4.03 3.19 -8.47
CA ILE A 30 -3.77 4.42 -7.74
C ILE A 30 -2.85 4.12 -6.54
N TYR A 31 -3.14 3.11 -5.73
CA TYR A 31 -2.27 2.75 -4.59
C TYR A 31 -0.86 2.36 -5.03
N CYS A 32 -0.71 1.56 -6.10
CA CYS A 32 0.61 1.22 -6.63
C CYS A 32 1.36 2.45 -7.19
N GLY A 33 0.64 3.35 -7.87
CA GLY A 33 1.21 4.57 -8.44
C GLY A 33 1.66 5.55 -7.36
N GLU A 34 0.83 5.75 -6.32
CA GLU A 34 1.16 6.56 -5.16
C GLU A 34 2.37 6.00 -4.40
N ALA A 35 2.45 4.68 -4.25
CA ALA A 35 3.62 4.03 -3.66
C ALA A 35 4.90 4.29 -4.46
N SER A 36 4.82 4.17 -5.79
CA SER A 36 5.95 4.43 -6.68
C SER A 36 6.37 5.91 -6.69
N ALA A 37 5.41 6.83 -6.66
CA ALA A 37 5.67 8.27 -6.65
C ALA A 37 6.29 8.73 -5.33
N ALA A 38 5.82 8.19 -4.19
CA ALA A 38 6.43 8.39 -2.89
C ALA A 38 7.89 7.89 -2.85
N ALA A 39 8.13 6.67 -3.35
CA ALA A 39 9.48 6.09 -3.43
C ALA A 39 10.42 6.93 -4.31
N ALA A 40 9.93 7.49 -5.42
CA ALA A 40 10.72 8.31 -6.34
C ALA A 40 11.27 9.60 -5.69
N VAL A 41 10.62 10.11 -4.65
CA VAL A 41 11.09 11.28 -3.89
C VAL A 41 11.71 10.92 -2.54
N GLY A 42 11.89 9.62 -2.27
CA GLY A 42 12.53 9.11 -1.06
C GLY A 42 11.64 9.05 0.18
N ASP A 43 10.31 9.20 0.05
CA ASP A 43 9.38 8.98 1.16
C ASP A 43 9.01 7.49 1.25
N GLU A 44 9.91 6.71 1.85
CA GLU A 44 9.72 5.28 2.03
C GLU A 44 8.52 4.95 2.94
N GLU A 45 8.24 5.79 3.93
CA GLU A 45 7.11 5.56 4.84
C GLU A 45 5.78 5.61 4.10
N ALA A 46 5.57 6.66 3.30
CA ALA A 46 4.38 6.76 2.46
C ALA A 46 4.36 5.68 1.37
N ALA A 47 5.51 5.32 0.80
CA ALA A 47 5.59 4.25 -0.20
C ALA A 47 5.09 2.91 0.35
N TRP A 48 5.57 2.51 1.53
CA TRP A 48 5.12 1.29 2.19
C TRP A 48 3.65 1.35 2.60
N ALA A 49 3.20 2.51 3.10
CA ALA A 49 1.81 2.67 3.53
C ALA A 49 0.83 2.54 2.35
N TRP A 50 1.14 3.15 1.20
CA TRP A 50 0.37 3.00 -0.03
C TRP A 50 0.40 1.56 -0.56
N MET A 51 1.58 0.93 -0.58
CA MET A 51 1.73 -0.45 -1.06
C MET A 51 0.95 -1.45 -0.19
N ALA A 52 0.88 -1.23 1.13
CA ALA A 52 0.09 -2.06 2.04
C ALA A 52 -1.43 -1.92 1.84
N MET A 53 -1.90 -0.84 1.22
CA MET A 53 -3.31 -0.67 0.85
C MET A 53 -3.65 -1.34 -0.48
N ALA A 54 -2.65 -1.65 -1.31
CA ALA A 54 -2.84 -2.35 -2.57
C ALA A 54 -3.21 -3.83 -2.34
N LYS A 55 -4.13 -4.32 -3.15
CA LYS A 55 -4.38 -5.76 -3.34
C LYS A 55 -3.20 -6.33 -4.11
N ILE A 56 -2.22 -6.85 -3.38
CA ILE A 56 -1.09 -7.58 -3.95
C ILE A 56 -1.36 -9.08 -3.94
N PRO A 57 -0.91 -9.83 -4.96
CA PRO A 57 -1.01 -11.28 -4.97
C PRO A 57 -0.23 -11.92 -3.82
N GLU A 58 -0.69 -13.07 -3.33
CA GLU A 58 -0.06 -13.79 -2.21
C GLU A 58 1.43 -14.11 -2.46
N TYR A 59 1.81 -14.43 -3.70
CA TYR A 59 3.21 -14.66 -4.05
C TYR A 59 4.09 -13.41 -3.86
N ALA A 60 3.53 -12.21 -4.07
CA ALA A 60 4.24 -10.96 -3.84
C ALA A 60 4.40 -10.70 -2.34
N THR A 61 3.37 -10.96 -1.54
CA THR A 61 3.45 -10.92 -0.07
C THR A 61 4.51 -11.90 0.45
N ARG A 62 4.59 -13.11 -0.11
CA ARG A 62 5.62 -14.08 0.26
C ARG A 62 7.02 -13.56 -0.04
N THR A 63 7.19 -12.94 -1.19
CA THR A 63 8.45 -12.31 -1.59
C THR A 63 8.86 -11.21 -0.61
N LEU A 64 7.92 -10.38 -0.15
CA LEU A 64 8.20 -9.36 0.89
C LEU A 64 8.65 -9.98 2.21
N ILE A 65 8.02 -11.07 2.64
CA ILE A 65 8.42 -11.81 3.85
C ILE A 65 9.83 -12.39 3.69
N ASP A 66 10.14 -12.96 2.53
CA ASP A 66 11.45 -13.59 2.28
C ASP A 66 12.60 -12.54 2.27
N PHE A 67 12.33 -11.32 1.80
CA PHE A 67 13.34 -10.24 1.77
C PHE A 67 13.46 -9.44 3.07
N PHE A 68 12.33 -9.11 3.71
CA PHE A 68 12.31 -8.17 4.84
C PHE A 68 11.91 -8.82 6.17
N GLY A 69 11.45 -10.07 6.14
CA GLY A 69 10.97 -10.78 7.31
C GLY A 69 9.48 -10.56 7.58
N LYS A 70 8.91 -11.51 8.33
CA LYS A 70 7.48 -11.53 8.67
C LYS A 70 7.07 -10.36 9.56
N GLU A 71 7.89 -10.02 10.55
CA GLU A 71 7.60 -8.95 11.51
C GLU A 71 7.58 -7.58 10.83
N PHE A 72 8.57 -7.29 9.99
CA PHE A 72 8.60 -6.08 9.17
C PHE A 72 7.37 -5.96 8.27
N THR A 73 7.03 -7.04 7.56
CA THR A 73 5.88 -7.06 6.65
C THR A 73 4.57 -6.80 7.39
N LYS A 74 4.42 -7.35 8.61
CA LYS A 74 3.28 -7.08 9.48
C LYS A 74 3.24 -5.64 9.97
N GLU A 75 4.39 -5.08 10.37
CA GLU A 75 4.52 -3.69 10.83
C GLU A 75 4.13 -2.69 9.74
N LYS A 76 4.50 -2.95 8.48
CA LYS A 76 4.08 -2.12 7.34
C LYS A 76 2.60 -2.27 6.98
N GLY A 77 1.88 -3.19 7.62
CA GLY A 77 0.43 -3.32 7.50
C GLY A 77 -0.02 -4.20 6.33
N PHE A 78 0.88 -5.04 5.78
CA PHE A 78 0.46 -6.07 4.83
C PHE A 78 -0.34 -7.15 5.57
N SER A 79 -1.40 -7.62 4.91
CA SER A 79 -2.15 -8.78 5.38
C SER A 79 -1.35 -10.05 5.06
N ILE A 80 -0.93 -10.76 6.11
CA ILE A 80 -0.07 -11.95 6.07
C ILE A 80 -0.66 -13.14 6.82
#